data_AF-A0A2H0VQ23-F1
#
_entry.id   AF-A0A2H0VQ23-F1
#
_cell.length_a   1.000
_cell.length_b   1.000
_cell.length_c   1.000
_cell.angle_alpha   90.00
_cell.angle_beta   90.00
_cell.angle_gamma   90.00
#
_symmetry.space_group_name_H-M   'P 1'
#
loop_
_entity.id
_entity.type
_entity.pdbx_description
1 polymer ?
#
loop_
_entity_poly.entity_id
_entity_poly.type
_entity_poly.pdbx_seq_one_letter_code
_entity_poly.pdbx_strand_id
1 'polypeptide(L)'
;MSFLISFFFNFFAVFIVNRIIPGIEIGYFENLPNVGADLFFSLVVGFLNASIYPVLASFMQNITLKSIAVVSFIISFGSFILIHYIQFGVRATTAPGIFVGGSLVWAAAVFTNFLFMRRRPQNPEK
;
A
#
# COMPACT_ATOMS: atom_id res chain seq x y z
N MET A 1 12.86 -8.92 6.20
CA MET A 1 11.71 -9.66 5.63
C MET A 1 12.07 -10.10 4.22
N SER A 2 11.51 -11.16 3.64
CA SER A 2 11.69 -11.41 2.18
C SER A 2 10.69 -10.55 1.40
N PHE A 3 10.93 -10.35 0.09
CA PHE A 3 10.04 -9.54 -0.75
C PHE A 3 8.63 -10.14 -0.81
N LEU A 4 8.54 -11.45 -1.03
CA LEU A 4 7.27 -12.16 -1.11
C LEU A 4 6.46 -12.01 0.18
N ILE A 5 7.11 -12.12 1.35
CA ILE A 5 6.42 -11.92 2.64
C ILE A 5 5.99 -10.45 2.76
N SER A 6 6.85 -9.48 2.43
CA SER A 6 6.50 -8.04 2.44
C SER A 6 5.28 -7.75 1.56
N PHE A 7 5.29 -8.29 0.34
CA PHE A 7 4.19 -8.19 -0.61
C PHE A 7 2.90 -8.76 -0.05
N PHE A 8 2.94 -9.97 0.51
CA PHE A 8 1.77 -10.60 1.10
C PHE A 8 1.18 -9.75 2.23
N PHE A 9 2.00 -9.22 3.14
CA PHE A 9 1.52 -8.36 4.22
C PHE A 9 0.90 -7.05 3.69
N ASN A 10 1.52 -6.41 2.69
CA ASN A 10 0.97 -5.18 2.10
C ASN A 10 -0.32 -5.44 1.33
N PHE A 11 -0.39 -6.53 0.57
CA PHE A 11 -1.61 -6.97 -0.10
C PHE A 11 -2.74 -7.19 0.89
N PHE A 12 -2.51 -7.96 1.96
CA PHE A 12 -3.52 -8.21 2.99
C PHE A 12 -3.95 -6.94 3.71
N ALA A 13 -3.01 -6.03 3.99
CA ALA A 13 -3.35 -4.74 4.61
C ALA A 13 -4.35 -3.95 3.75
N VAL A 14 -4.10 -3.83 2.44
CA VAL A 14 -5.01 -3.13 1.52
C VAL A 14 -6.34 -3.88 1.41
N PHE A 15 -6.31 -5.19 1.22
CA PHE A 15 -7.50 -6.02 1.04
C PHE A 15 -8.43 -5.97 2.25
N ILE A 16 -7.88 -6.01 3.47
CA ILE A 16 -8.64 -5.91 4.70
C ILE A 16 -9.20 -4.49 4.87
N VAL A 17 -8.38 -3.47 4.62
CA VAL A 17 -8.81 -2.06 4.73
C VAL A 17 -10.01 -1.78 3.85
N ASN A 18 -10.02 -2.25 2.60
CA ASN A 18 -11.13 -2.05 1.67
C ASN A 18 -12.46 -2.65 2.15
N ARG A 19 -12.42 -3.62 3.06
CA ARG A 19 -13.60 -4.38 3.53
C ARG A 19 -14.09 -3.97 4.90
N ILE A 20 -13.20 -3.42 5.73
CA ILE A 20 -13.49 -3.13 7.14
C ILE A 20 -13.69 -1.62 7.36
N ILE A 21 -13.03 -0.77 6.57
CA ILE A 21 -13.04 0.67 6.85
C ILE A 21 -14.33 1.31 6.33
N PRO A 22 -15.11 1.98 7.21
CA PRO A 22 -16.30 2.70 6.78
C PRO A 22 -15.92 3.85 5.84
N GLY A 23 -16.74 4.06 4.81
CA GLY A 23 -16.45 5.04 3.76
C GLY A 23 -15.53 4.53 2.65
N ILE A 24 -15.24 3.22 2.63
CA ILE A 24 -14.69 2.49 1.50
C ILE A 24 -15.70 1.42 1.11
N GLU A 25 -16.08 1.42 -0.15
CA GLU A 25 -17.12 0.54 -0.68
C GLU A 25 -16.57 -0.27 -1.85
N ILE A 26 -16.92 -1.55 -1.90
CA ILE A 26 -16.65 -2.39 -3.06
C ILE A 26 -17.79 -2.15 -4.06
N GLY A 27 -17.43 -1.70 -5.25
CA GLY A 27 -18.37 -1.48 -6.35
C GLY A 27 -19.06 -2.78 -6.76
N TYR A 28 -20.31 -2.68 -7.20
CA TYR A 28 -21.10 -3.82 -7.65
C TYR A 28 -21.10 -3.88 -9.19
N PHE A 29 -20.97 -5.09 -9.73
CA PHE A 29 -21.20 -5.39 -11.14
C PHE A 29 -22.28 -6.47 -11.21
N GLU A 30 -23.38 -6.20 -11.92
CA GLU A 30 -24.51 -7.15 -12.05
C GLU A 30 -25.02 -7.71 -10.71
N ASN A 31 -25.22 -6.83 -9.72
CA ASN A 31 -25.69 -7.16 -8.36
C ASN A 31 -24.74 -8.02 -7.50
N LEU A 32 -23.53 -8.33 -8.00
CA LEU A 32 -22.48 -9.00 -7.23
C LEU A 32 -21.35 -8.02 -6.91
N PRO A 33 -20.76 -8.06 -5.70
CA PRO A 33 -19.60 -7.25 -5.40
C PRO A 33 -18.46 -7.61 -6.37
N ASN A 34 -17.80 -6.60 -6.92
CA ASN A 34 -16.71 -6.77 -7.88
C ASN A 34 -15.40 -7.16 -7.16
N VAL A 35 -15.41 -8.37 -6.58
CA VAL A 35 -14.31 -8.92 -5.78
C VAL A 35 -13.03 -9.04 -6.61
N GLY A 36 -13.13 -9.32 -7.91
CA GLY A 36 -11.98 -9.41 -8.80
C GLY A 36 -11.22 -8.09 -8.90
N ALA A 37 -11.92 -6.97 -9.04
CA ALA A 37 -11.30 -5.65 -9.10
C ALA A 37 -10.74 -5.18 -7.75
N ASP A 38 -11.38 -5.52 -6.62
CA ASP A 38 -10.82 -5.32 -5.27
C ASP A 38 -9.52 -6.10 -5.04
N LEU A 39 -9.50 -7.38 -5.45
CA LEU A 39 -8.30 -8.20 -5.41
C LEU A 39 -7.19 -7.60 -6.26
N PHE A 40 -7.50 -7.16 -7.48
CA PHE A 40 -6.52 -6.55 -8.37
C PHE A 40 -5.98 -5.23 -7.80
N PHE A 41 -6.86 -4.36 -7.29
CA PHE A 41 -6.44 -3.12 -6.64
C PHE A 41 -5.52 -3.39 -5.45
N SER A 42 -5.92 -4.31 -4.57
CA SER A 42 -5.13 -4.73 -3.42
C SER A 42 -3.77 -5.31 -3.82
N LEU A 43 -3.73 -6.07 -4.92
CA LEU A 43 -2.52 -6.65 -5.49
C LEU A 43 -1.57 -5.56 -6.00
N VAL A 44 -2.07 -4.61 -6.79
CA VAL A 44 -1.27 -3.52 -7.35
C VAL A 44 -0.72 -2.63 -6.23
N VAL A 45 -1.57 -2.13 -5.33
CA VAL A 45 -1.12 -1.25 -4.23
C VAL A 45 -0.18 -2.00 -3.29
N GLY A 46 -0.49 -3.27 -2.99
CA GLY A 46 0.36 -4.12 -2.17
C GLY A 46 1.74 -4.32 -2.78
N PHE A 47 1.80 -4.56 -4.10
CA PHE A 47 3.05 -4.69 -4.86
C PHE A 47 3.85 -3.39 -4.87
N LEU A 48 3.21 -2.25 -5.15
CA LEU A 48 3.85 -0.94 -5.14
C LEU A 48 4.47 -0.64 -3.78
N ASN A 49 3.71 -0.84 -2.69
CA ASN A 49 4.20 -0.61 -1.34
C ASN A 49 5.33 -1.57 -0.94
N ALA A 50 5.26 -2.85 -1.30
CA ALA A 50 6.33 -3.80 -1.02
C ALA A 50 7.61 -3.55 -1.84
N SER A 51 7.48 -2.88 -2.99
CA SER A 51 8.59 -2.54 -3.89
C SER A 51 9.35 -1.29 -3.48
N ILE A 52 8.85 -0.50 -2.52
CA ILE A 52 9.47 0.78 -2.10
C ILE A 52 10.94 0.60 -1.76
N TYR A 53 11.29 -0.27 -0.79
CA TYR A 53 12.68 -0.44 -0.40
C TYR A 53 13.57 -0.99 -1.54
N PRO A 54 13.20 -2.09 -2.24
CA PRO A 54 13.97 -2.57 -3.40
C PRO A 54 14.22 -1.51 -4.48
N VAL A 55 13.21 -0.70 -4.78
CA VAL A 55 13.31 0.39 -5.77
C VAL A 55 14.24 1.47 -5.24
N LEU A 56 14.01 1.98 -4.03
CA LEU A 56 14.87 3.00 -3.43
C LEU A 56 16.33 2.53 -3.32
N ALA A 57 16.58 1.25 -3.03
CA ALA A 57 17.93 0.69 -2.95
C ALA A 57 18.64 0.63 -4.29
N SER A 58 17.90 0.63 -5.39
CA SER A 58 18.47 0.68 -6.74
C SER A 58 18.92 2.10 -7.12
N PHE A 59 18.36 3.14 -6.51
CA PHE A 59 18.59 4.54 -6.90
C PHE A 59 19.30 5.39 -5.85
N MET A 60 19.27 5.01 -4.57
CA MET A 60 19.80 5.80 -3.46
C MET A 60 20.82 5.01 -2.66
N GLN A 61 22.01 5.59 -2.45
CA GLN A 61 23.02 5.02 -1.55
C GLN A 61 22.55 5.02 -0.09
N ASN A 62 21.92 6.11 0.37
CA ASN A 62 21.48 6.28 1.76
C ASN A 62 19.94 6.30 1.85
N ILE A 63 19.35 5.18 2.25
CA ILE A 63 17.91 5.06 2.49
C ILE A 63 17.67 5.32 3.97
N THR A 64 16.78 6.26 4.24
CA THR A 64 16.36 6.57 5.61
C THR A 64 14.93 6.09 5.82
N LEU A 65 14.55 5.86 7.08
CA LEU A 65 13.15 5.58 7.41
C LEU A 65 12.22 6.70 6.91
N LYS A 66 12.70 7.95 6.91
CA LYS A 66 11.95 9.10 6.39
C LYS A 66 11.65 8.98 4.90
N SER A 67 12.60 8.54 4.06
CA SER A 67 12.34 8.38 2.63
C SER A 67 11.33 7.26 2.36
N ILE A 68 11.43 6.14 3.09
CA ILE A 68 10.43 5.06 3.05
C ILE A 68 9.05 5.59 3.45
N ALA A 69 8.96 6.36 4.54
CA ALA A 69 7.71 6.91 5.04
C ALA A 69 7.04 7.86 4.05
N VAL A 70 7.81 8.75 3.41
CA VAL A 70 7.26 9.69 2.41
C VAL A 70 6.78 8.96 1.16
N VAL A 71 7.56 8.03 0.62
CA VAL A 71 7.17 7.31 -0.61
C VAL A 71 5.95 6.41 -0.35
N SER A 72 5.93 5.70 0.78
CA SER A 72 4.77 4.88 1.17
C SER A 72 3.54 5.73 1.45
N PHE A 73 3.70 6.94 1.99
CA PHE A 73 2.60 7.89 2.18
C PHE A 73 1.98 8.25 0.83
N ILE A 74 2.81 8.65 -0.15
CA ILE A 74 2.37 9.01 -1.49
C ILE A 74 1.63 7.85 -2.17
N ILE A 75 2.19 6.64 -2.12
CA ILE A 75 1.55 5.46 -2.74
C ILE A 75 0.24 5.14 -2.01
N SER A 76 0.24 5.05 -0.69
CA SER A 76 -0.93 4.63 0.08
C SER A 76 -2.06 5.65 -0.02
N PHE A 77 -1.83 6.91 0.35
CA PHE A 77 -2.85 7.95 0.26
C PHE A 77 -3.23 8.27 -1.19
N GLY A 78 -2.25 8.30 -2.11
CA GLY A 78 -2.50 8.49 -3.53
C GLY A 78 -3.43 7.43 -4.10
N SER A 79 -3.31 6.18 -3.67
CA SER A 79 -4.21 5.08 -4.08
C SER A 79 -5.65 5.31 -3.59
N PHE A 80 -5.84 5.70 -2.33
CA PHE A 80 -7.18 5.96 -1.79
C PHE A 80 -7.84 7.23 -2.36
N ILE A 81 -7.03 8.26 -2.66
CA ILE A 81 -7.48 9.44 -3.39
C ILE A 81 -7.85 9.06 -4.82
N LEU A 82 -7.06 8.22 -5.49
CA LEU A 82 -7.34 7.78 -6.85
C LEU A 82 -8.68 7.07 -6.95
N ILE A 83 -8.98 6.14 -6.04
CA ILE A 83 -10.26 5.42 -6.03
C ILE A 83 -11.45 6.28 -5.55
N HIS A 84 -11.21 7.48 -5.03
CA HIS A 84 -12.27 8.47 -4.81
C HIS A 84 -12.79 9.03 -6.14
N TYR A 85 -11.89 9.31 -7.08
CA TYR A 85 -12.20 9.89 -8.39
C TYR A 85 -12.49 8.83 -9.46
N ILE A 86 -11.72 7.75 -9.48
CA ILE A 86 -11.79 6.68 -10.49
C ILE A 86 -12.25 5.41 -9.81
N GLN A 87 -13.50 5.01 -10.03
CA GLN A 87 -14.04 3.79 -9.47
C GLN A 87 -13.40 2.58 -10.15
N PHE A 88 -12.53 1.88 -9.43
CA PHE A 88 -11.86 0.69 -9.93
C PHE A 88 -12.23 -0.52 -9.06
N GLY A 89 -13.52 -0.89 -9.08
CA GLY A 89 -14.07 -1.97 -8.24
C GLY A 89 -14.09 -1.69 -6.74
N VAL A 90 -13.33 -0.72 -6.27
CA VAL A 90 -13.36 -0.14 -4.93
C VAL A 90 -13.51 1.36 -5.08
N ARG A 91 -14.24 1.99 -4.16
CA ARG A 91 -14.47 3.42 -4.12
C ARG A 91 -14.33 3.93 -2.71
N ALA A 92 -13.56 5.00 -2.53
CA ALA A 92 -13.61 5.77 -1.30
C ALA A 92 -14.76 6.79 -1.40
N THR A 93 -15.79 6.66 -0.57
CA THR A 93 -16.99 7.52 -0.62
C THR A 93 -16.89 8.73 0.30
N THR A 94 -16.03 8.66 1.32
CA THR A 94 -15.89 9.74 2.31
C THR A 94 -14.42 10.08 2.56
N ALA A 95 -14.15 11.35 2.90
CA ALA A 95 -12.80 11.79 3.27
C ALA A 95 -12.23 11.01 4.48
N PRO A 96 -12.99 10.73 5.56
CA PRO A 96 -12.53 9.86 6.64
C PRO A 96 -12.09 8.47 6.17
N GLY A 97 -12.80 7.87 5.21
CA GLY A 97 -12.42 6.58 4.62
C GLY A 97 -11.04 6.63 3.96
N ILE A 98 -10.75 7.71 3.23
CA ILE A 98 -9.43 7.95 2.61
C ILE A 98 -8.35 8.10 3.69
N PHE A 99 -8.60 8.92 4.72
CA PHE A 99 -7.62 9.17 5.78
C PHE A 99 -7.31 7.91 6.59
N VAL A 100 -8.35 7.19 7.02
CA VAL A 100 -8.18 5.98 7.83
C VAL A 100 -7.57 4.85 7.00
N GLY A 101 -8.09 4.59 5.79
CA GLY A 101 -7.56 3.56 4.91
C GLY A 101 -6.12 3.83 4.48
N GLY A 102 -5.85 5.06 4.05
CA GLY A 102 -4.51 5.53 3.71
C GLY A 102 -3.53 5.39 4.87
N SER A 103 -3.93 5.77 6.08
CA SER A 103 -3.07 5.68 7.27
C SER A 103 -2.72 4.24 7.65
N LEU A 104 -3.68 3.32 7.58
CA LEU A 104 -3.45 1.91 7.92
C LEU A 104 -2.55 1.21 6.91
N VAL A 105 -2.83 1.41 5.61
CA VAL A 105 -1.98 0.87 4.54
C VAL A 105 -0.58 1.48 4.60
N TRP A 106 -0.50 2.79 4.86
CA TRP A 106 0.77 3.49 5.04
C TRP A 106 1.58 2.92 6.21
N ALA A 107 0.95 2.76 7.38
CA ALA A 107 1.62 2.20 8.56
C ALA A 107 2.13 0.77 8.29
N ALA A 108 1.32 -0.06 7.63
CA ALA A 108 1.74 -1.40 7.21
C ALA A 108 2.95 -1.35 6.26
N ALA A 109 2.89 -0.49 5.24
CA ALA A 109 3.97 -0.33 4.27
C ALA A 109 5.28 0.18 4.90
N VAL A 110 5.21 1.16 5.79
CA VAL A 110 6.37 1.65 6.56
C VAL A 110 6.97 0.52 7.38
N PHE A 111 6.13 -0.20 8.12
CA PHE A 111 6.58 -1.29 8.98
C PHE A 111 7.29 -2.40 8.19
N THR A 112 6.69 -2.88 7.10
CA THR A 112 7.28 -3.97 6.29
C THR A 112 8.58 -3.54 5.63
N ASN A 113 8.65 -2.31 5.09
CA ASN A 113 9.85 -1.80 4.46
C ASN A 113 10.95 -1.48 5.48
N PHE A 114 10.60 -1.02 6.68
CA PHE A 114 11.54 -0.87 7.79
C PHE A 114 12.17 -2.21 8.20
N LEU A 115 11.35 -3.27 8.34
CA LEU A 115 11.83 -4.62 8.60
C LEU A 115 12.67 -5.20 7.46
N PHE A 116 12.45 -4.73 6.23
CA PHE A 116 13.27 -5.08 5.09
C PHE A 116 14.64 -4.41 5.17
N MET A 117 14.65 -3.09 5.38
CA MET A 117 15.86 -2.27 5.58
C MET A 117 16.73 -2.81 6.71
N ARG A 118 16.15 -3.13 7.88
CA ARG A 118 16.90 -3.64 9.03
C ARG A 118 17.59 -4.99 8.78
N ARG A 119 17.07 -5.82 7.86
CA ARG A 119 17.70 -7.10 7.48
C ARG A 119 18.76 -6.96 6.39
N ARG A 120 18.78 -5.84 5.67
CA ARG A 120 19.80 -5.51 4.68
C ARG A 120 20.42 -4.18 5.04
N PRO A 121 21.18 -4.10 6.16
CA PRO A 121 21.90 -2.89 6.50
C PRO A 121 22.67 -2.45 5.27
N GLN A 122 22.52 -1.17 4.92
CA GLN A 122 23.19 -0.61 3.76
C GLN A 122 24.69 -0.81 3.93
N ASN A 123 25.32 -1.47 2.95
CA ASN A 123 26.75 -1.75 3.01
C ASN A 123 27.50 -0.40 3.05
N PRO A 124 28.26 -0.08 4.10
CA PRO A 124 28.95 1.20 4.21
C PRO A 124 30.21 1.32 3.31
N GLU A 125 30.44 0.39 2.39
CA GLU A 125 31.63 0.39 1.53
C GLU A 125 31.29 0.60 0.06
N LYS A 126 31.34 1.87 -0.36
CA LYS A 126 32.04 2.31 -1.57
C LYS A 126 32.67 3.67 -1.31
#